data_AF-A0A961ME84-F1
#
_entry.id   AF-A0A961ME84-F1
#
_cell.length_a   1.000
_cell.length_b   1.000
_cell.length_c   1.000
_cell.angle_alpha   90.00
_cell.angle_beta   90.00
_cell.angle_gamma   90.00
#
_symmetry.space_group_name_H-M   'P 1'
#
loop_
_entity.id
_entity.type
_entity.pdbx_description
1 polymer ?
#
loop_
_entity_poly.entity_id
_entity_poly.type
_entity_poly.pdbx_seq_one_letter_code
_entity_poly.pdbx_strand_id
1 'polypeptide(L)'
;MGRRPAHAPLRVYLNNRRVGTLTRDAGGAIGFVYDAGWLGWEHALPVSLSLPLRETPWRGAPVAAVFENLLPDSDRLRRLIAERVGARGSDAFSLLARIGQDCVGALQFVPGEAEAPDTTGALTGEPVDGAAIARILTGLGQAPLGLARDDAFRISLAGAQEKTALLYHQGRWIRPDGATPTTHILKPRIGSLPGGIDLSDSVENEFLCLRLAAGFGLPVAAAHIEDFAGIPALVVERFDRRWTRDGRLLRLPQEDCCQALSVPPVLKYQADGGPGMTDVLTLLRGSDTPAEDQDRFLTAQLVFWLIGATDGHAKNFSLFLGPGGSYRMTPLYDILTAQPALQAGQIEHRQMTMAMSVGR
;
A
#
# COMPACT_ATOMS: atom_id res chain seq x y z
N MET A 1 25.33 -32.39 9.11
CA MET A 1 24.63 -31.24 9.72
C MET A 1 24.35 -30.21 8.65
N GLY A 2 23.09 -30.02 8.26
CA GLY A 2 22.72 -29.01 7.27
C GLY A 2 23.06 -27.61 7.76
N ARG A 3 23.74 -26.83 6.93
CA ARG A 3 24.16 -25.46 7.23
C ARG A 3 22.90 -24.63 7.53
N ARG A 4 22.73 -24.17 8.78
CA ARG A 4 21.59 -23.33 9.16
C ARG A 4 21.58 -22.09 8.25
N PRO A 5 20.42 -21.71 7.68
CA PRO A 5 20.33 -20.57 6.81
C PRO A 5 20.72 -19.29 7.57
N ALA A 6 21.45 -18.38 6.91
CA ALA A 6 21.92 -17.12 7.51
C ALA A 6 20.76 -16.21 7.95
N HIS A 7 19.63 -16.33 7.26
CA HIS A 7 18.38 -15.62 7.54
C HIS A 7 17.24 -16.63 7.66
N ALA A 8 16.41 -16.49 8.69
CA ALA A 8 15.20 -17.31 8.81
C ALA A 8 14.23 -16.92 7.69
N PRO A 9 13.70 -17.88 6.91
CA PRO A 9 12.79 -17.58 5.81
C PRO A 9 11.50 -16.93 6.31
N LEU A 10 10.86 -16.14 5.45
CA LEU A 10 9.54 -15.56 5.73
C LEU A 10 8.48 -16.39 5.02
N ARG A 11 7.61 -17.06 5.78
CA ARG A 11 6.43 -17.70 5.24
C ARG A 11 5.41 -16.61 4.89
N VAL A 12 4.90 -16.66 3.67
CA VAL A 12 3.92 -15.70 3.15
C VAL A 12 2.55 -16.36 3.19
N TYR A 13 1.60 -15.68 3.81
CA TYR A 13 0.21 -16.10 3.93
C TYR A 13 -0.71 -15.12 3.22
N LEU A 14 -1.86 -15.63 2.79
CA LEU A 14 -2.99 -14.83 2.34
C LEU A 14 -4.17 -15.26 3.20
N ASN A 15 -4.62 -14.35 4.07
CA ASN A 15 -5.50 -14.66 5.19
C ASN A 15 -4.90 -15.83 6.00
N ASN A 16 -5.45 -17.05 5.93
CA ASN A 16 -4.95 -18.22 6.68
C ASN A 16 -4.18 -19.25 5.83
N ARG A 17 -4.03 -19.03 4.52
CA ARG A 17 -3.43 -20.04 3.65
C ARG A 17 -2.01 -19.64 3.28
N ARG A 18 -1.08 -20.59 3.45
CA ARG A 18 0.31 -20.39 3.04
C ARG A 18 0.39 -20.31 1.52
N VAL A 19 0.91 -19.19 1.02
CA VAL A 19 1.10 -18.92 -0.41
C VAL A 19 2.48 -19.33 -0.87
N GLY A 20 3.49 -19.10 -0.02
CA GLY A 20 4.86 -19.34 -0.40
C GLY A 20 5.87 -18.97 0.68
N THR A 21 7.12 -18.81 0.26
CA THR A 21 8.23 -18.46 1.13
C THR A 21 9.13 -17.45 0.45
N LEU A 22 9.32 -16.30 1.10
CA LEU A 22 10.31 -15.30 0.75
C LEU A 22 11.61 -15.61 1.49
N THR A 23 12.72 -15.59 0.77
CA THR A 23 14.05 -16.00 1.25
C THR A 23 15.08 -14.94 0.92
N ARG A 24 16.12 -14.87 1.76
CA ARG A 24 17.32 -14.08 1.54
C ARG A 24 18.54 -14.96 1.80
N ASP A 25 19.41 -15.09 0.80
CA ASP A 25 20.64 -15.85 0.96
C ASP A 25 21.72 -15.05 1.72
N ALA A 26 22.85 -15.69 2.00
CA ALA A 26 23.96 -15.05 2.71
C ALA A 26 24.64 -13.92 1.90
N GLY A 27 24.52 -13.94 0.56
CA GLY A 27 25.00 -12.89 -0.32
C GLY A 27 24.01 -11.72 -0.48
N GLY A 28 22.84 -11.81 0.15
CA GLY A 28 21.78 -10.81 0.07
C GLY A 28 20.79 -11.00 -1.09
N ALA A 29 20.96 -12.03 -1.93
CA ALA A 29 20.03 -12.29 -3.01
C ALA A 29 18.69 -12.75 -2.44
N ILE A 30 17.63 -12.12 -2.91
CA ILE A 30 16.26 -12.44 -2.52
C ILE A 30 15.62 -13.39 -3.52
N GLY A 31 14.75 -14.26 -3.02
CA GLY A 31 13.98 -15.18 -3.84
C GLY A 31 12.65 -15.52 -3.22
N PHE A 32 11.67 -15.81 -4.07
CA PHE A 32 10.33 -16.21 -3.66
C PHE A 32 9.96 -17.53 -4.33
N VAL A 33 9.40 -18.46 -3.56
CA VAL A 33 8.90 -19.74 -4.07
C VAL A 33 7.48 -19.94 -3.58
N TYR A 34 6.59 -20.35 -4.48
CA TYR A 34 5.23 -20.72 -4.13
C TYR A 34 5.19 -22.04 -3.35
N ASP A 35 4.25 -22.16 -2.43
CA ASP A 35 3.98 -23.40 -1.72
C ASP A 35 3.26 -24.38 -2.66
N ALA A 36 3.63 -25.66 -2.63
CA ALA A 36 2.99 -26.66 -3.49
C ALA A 36 1.48 -26.79 -3.22
N GLY A 37 1.06 -26.64 -1.96
CA GLY A 37 -0.35 -26.65 -1.57
C GLY A 37 -1.11 -25.38 -2.00
N TRP A 38 -0.39 -24.31 -2.33
CA TRP A 38 -0.95 -23.14 -3.01
C TRP A 38 -1.10 -23.40 -4.50
N LEU A 39 -0.04 -23.89 -5.16
CA LEU A 39 -0.06 -24.19 -6.61
C LEU A 39 -1.13 -25.22 -7.00
N GLY A 40 -1.36 -26.23 -6.16
CA GLY A 40 -2.39 -27.24 -6.37
C GLY A 40 -3.81 -26.81 -5.98
N TRP A 41 -4.02 -25.57 -5.52
CA TRP A 41 -5.34 -25.10 -5.11
C TRP A 41 -6.12 -24.52 -6.30
N GLU A 42 -7.38 -24.92 -6.46
CA GLU A 42 -8.25 -24.44 -7.54
C GLU A 42 -8.40 -22.91 -7.56
N HIS A 43 -8.30 -22.25 -6.39
CA HIS A 43 -8.39 -20.79 -6.31
C HIS A 43 -7.04 -20.09 -6.16
N ALA A 44 -5.94 -20.77 -6.53
CA ALA A 44 -4.61 -20.18 -6.52
C ALA A 44 -4.59 -18.90 -7.37
N LEU A 45 -3.93 -17.88 -6.83
CA LEU A 45 -3.63 -16.64 -7.54
C LEU A 45 -2.16 -16.28 -7.33
N PRO A 46 -1.52 -15.57 -8.26
CA PRO A 46 -0.16 -15.12 -8.05
C PRO A 46 -0.09 -14.06 -6.94
N VAL A 47 1.05 -13.94 -6.26
CA VAL A 47 1.30 -12.84 -5.31
C VAL A 47 1.43 -11.48 -6.00
N SER A 48 1.70 -11.50 -7.31
CA SER A 48 1.80 -10.35 -8.20
C SER A 48 1.71 -10.85 -9.64
N LEU A 49 1.11 -10.07 -10.54
CA LEU A 49 1.09 -10.36 -11.98
C LEU A 49 2.51 -10.45 -12.57
N SER A 50 3.51 -9.81 -11.95
CA SER A 50 4.92 -9.93 -12.35
C SER A 50 5.61 -11.19 -11.85
N LEU A 51 4.98 -11.94 -10.94
CA LEU A 51 5.46 -13.20 -10.38
C LEU A 51 4.44 -14.32 -10.63
N PRO A 52 4.14 -14.69 -11.90
CA PRO A 52 3.12 -15.69 -12.18
C PRO A 52 3.40 -17.04 -11.51
N LEU A 53 2.31 -17.80 -11.28
CA LEU A 53 2.33 -19.10 -10.62
C LEU A 53 3.26 -20.06 -11.37
N ARG A 54 4.27 -20.58 -10.66
CA ARG A 54 5.18 -21.62 -11.15
C ARG A 54 5.89 -22.31 -9.99
N GLU A 55 6.39 -23.51 -10.24
CA GLU A 55 7.18 -24.27 -9.26
C GLU A 55 8.59 -23.70 -9.08
N THR A 56 9.21 -23.23 -10.16
CA THR A 56 10.58 -22.70 -10.14
C THR A 56 10.65 -21.39 -9.34
N PRO A 57 11.56 -21.25 -8.37
CA PRO A 57 11.70 -20.01 -7.60
C PRO A 57 11.92 -18.77 -8.47
N TRP A 58 11.29 -17.67 -8.09
CA TRP A 58 11.63 -16.33 -8.58
C TRP A 58 12.84 -15.79 -7.81
N ARG A 59 13.71 -15.02 -8.48
CA ARG A 59 14.95 -14.47 -7.89
C ARG A 59 15.23 -13.08 -8.43
N GLY A 60 15.90 -12.26 -7.62
CA GLY A 60 16.46 -10.98 -8.06
C GLY A 60 15.41 -9.88 -8.25
N ALA A 61 15.58 -9.07 -9.30
CA ALA A 61 14.86 -7.82 -9.49
C ALA A 61 13.32 -7.94 -9.49
N PRO A 62 12.67 -8.94 -10.11
CA PRO A 62 11.21 -9.07 -10.04
C PRO A 62 10.69 -9.30 -8.63
N VAL A 63 11.42 -10.07 -7.82
CA VAL A 63 11.07 -10.29 -6.40
C VAL A 63 11.23 -8.99 -5.62
N ALA A 64 12.30 -8.23 -5.90
CA ALA A 64 12.52 -6.92 -5.27
C ALA A 64 11.38 -5.97 -5.60
N ALA A 65 11.02 -5.85 -6.89
CA ALA A 65 9.97 -4.97 -7.36
C ALA A 65 8.64 -5.22 -6.63
N VAL A 66 8.25 -6.47 -6.39
CA VAL A 66 7.00 -6.76 -5.68
C VAL A 66 7.07 -6.39 -4.21
N PHE A 67 8.08 -6.89 -3.47
CA PHE A 67 8.09 -6.77 -2.01
C PHE A 67 8.61 -5.42 -1.51
N GLU A 68 9.47 -4.73 -2.26
CA GLU A 68 9.93 -3.37 -1.93
C GLU A 68 8.81 -2.34 -2.09
N ASN A 69 7.85 -2.57 -2.99
CA ASN A 69 6.69 -1.68 -3.19
C ASN A 69 5.65 -1.78 -2.07
N LEU A 70 5.73 -2.78 -1.17
CA LEU A 70 4.86 -2.90 0.02
C LEU A 70 5.30 -1.99 1.18
N LEU A 71 6.50 -1.42 1.09
CA LEU A 71 7.09 -0.56 2.10
C LEU A 71 6.89 0.92 1.74
N PRO A 72 7.04 1.85 2.70
CA PRO A 72 7.03 3.27 2.39
C PRO A 72 8.11 3.66 1.37
N ASP A 73 7.89 4.67 0.55
CA ASP A 73 8.81 5.02 -0.55
C ASP A 73 10.09 5.72 -0.05
N SER A 74 10.03 6.34 1.12
CA SER A 74 11.13 7.14 1.68
C SER A 74 12.17 6.28 2.39
N ASP A 75 13.42 6.31 1.91
CA ASP A 75 14.56 5.64 2.56
C ASP A 75 14.82 6.14 3.99
N ARG A 76 14.56 7.42 4.24
CA ARG A 76 14.61 7.99 5.60
C ARG A 76 13.58 7.29 6.49
N LEU A 77 12.35 7.16 6.00
CA LEU A 77 11.25 6.55 6.74
C LEU A 77 11.52 5.06 7.01
N ARG A 78 12.02 4.33 6.00
CA ARG A 78 12.42 2.92 6.15
C ARG A 78 13.50 2.71 7.21
N ARG A 79 14.49 3.60 7.29
CA ARG A 79 15.54 3.55 8.31
C ARG A 79 14.98 3.80 9.72
N LEU A 80 14.13 4.81 9.87
CA LEU A 80 13.45 5.09 11.15
C LEU A 80 12.59 3.90 11.60
N ILE A 81 11.84 3.28 10.68
CA ILE A 81 11.07 2.07 10.97
C ILE A 81 12.01 0.95 11.40
N ALA A 82 13.09 0.69 10.64
CA ALA A 82 14.04 -0.38 10.93
C ALA A 82 14.64 -0.25 12.34
N GLU A 83 15.08 0.95 12.72
CA GLU A 83 15.58 1.25 14.07
C GLU A 83 14.51 1.00 15.14
N ARG A 84 13.28 1.46 14.89
CA ARG A 84 12.17 1.40 15.83
C ARG A 84 11.74 -0.04 16.13
N VAL A 85 11.63 -0.89 15.11
CA VAL A 85 11.21 -2.30 15.25
C VAL A 85 12.39 -3.26 15.42
N GLY A 86 13.62 -2.74 15.47
CA GLY A 86 14.85 -3.50 15.55
C GLY A 86 15.05 -4.45 14.36
N ALA A 87 14.64 -4.04 13.16
CA ALA A 87 14.92 -4.79 11.94
C ALA A 87 16.43 -4.79 11.64
N ARG A 88 16.91 -5.83 10.94
CA ARG A 88 18.34 -5.96 10.59
C ARG A 88 18.78 -5.04 9.44
N GLY A 89 17.84 -4.40 8.77
CA GLY A 89 18.05 -3.55 7.61
C GLY A 89 16.76 -2.86 7.19
N SER A 90 16.90 -1.92 6.25
CA SER A 90 15.78 -1.17 5.65
C SER A 90 15.25 -1.78 4.36
N ASP A 91 15.74 -2.97 3.98
CA ASP A 91 15.26 -3.75 2.83
C ASP A 91 13.93 -4.46 3.12
N ALA A 92 13.19 -4.81 2.06
CA ALA A 92 11.89 -5.50 2.14
C ALA A 92 11.93 -6.73 3.03
N PHE A 93 12.93 -7.61 2.86
CA PHE A 93 13.01 -8.83 3.66
C PHE A 93 13.15 -8.50 5.15
N SER A 94 14.07 -7.60 5.51
CA SER A 94 14.32 -7.23 6.91
C SER A 94 13.13 -6.54 7.57
N LEU A 95 12.46 -5.63 6.86
CA LEU A 95 11.32 -4.88 7.39
C LEU A 95 10.05 -5.74 7.47
N LEU A 96 9.70 -6.48 6.40
CA LEU A 96 8.50 -7.34 6.39
C LEU A 96 8.59 -8.46 7.43
N ALA A 97 9.79 -8.91 7.79
CA ALA A 97 10.01 -9.85 8.91
C ALA A 97 9.50 -9.31 10.26
N ARG A 98 9.37 -7.98 10.39
CA ARG A 98 8.93 -7.30 11.60
C ARG A 98 7.52 -6.75 11.46
N ILE A 99 7.25 -6.01 10.39
CA ILE A 99 6.01 -5.23 10.21
C ILE A 99 5.03 -5.81 9.18
N GLY A 100 5.36 -6.97 8.58
CA GLY A 100 4.60 -7.52 7.47
C GLY A 100 3.33 -8.28 7.84
N GLN A 101 2.77 -8.13 9.04
CA GLN A 101 1.56 -8.87 9.44
C GLN A 101 0.27 -8.24 8.91
N ASP A 102 0.29 -6.92 8.64
CA ASP A 102 -0.79 -6.20 7.99
C ASP A 102 -0.26 -5.22 6.91
N CYS A 103 -0.12 -5.72 5.68
CA CYS A 103 0.33 -4.94 4.53
C CYS A 103 -0.84 -4.39 3.70
N VAL A 104 -0.53 -3.55 2.70
CA VAL A 104 -1.43 -3.33 1.55
C VAL A 104 -1.68 -4.67 0.83
N GLY A 105 -2.92 -4.88 0.39
CA GLY A 105 -3.41 -6.14 -0.13
C GLY A 105 -3.62 -7.19 0.97
N ALA A 106 -3.36 -8.45 0.64
CA ALA A 106 -3.67 -9.58 1.51
C ALA A 106 -2.47 -10.39 2.00
N LEU A 107 -1.25 -10.00 1.61
CA LEU A 107 -0.05 -10.74 1.99
C LEU A 107 0.34 -10.46 3.44
N GLN A 108 0.69 -11.53 4.15
CA GLN A 108 1.16 -11.50 5.52
C GLN A 108 2.47 -12.28 5.62
N PHE A 109 3.46 -11.72 6.32
CA PHE A 109 4.82 -12.25 6.41
C PHE A 109 5.11 -12.71 7.82
N VAL A 110 5.41 -14.00 7.97
CA VAL A 110 5.67 -14.63 9.26
C VAL A 110 7.09 -15.22 9.28
N PRO A 111 7.97 -14.79 10.20
CA PRO A 111 9.35 -15.24 10.25
C PRO A 111 9.49 -16.65 10.83
N GLY A 112 10.35 -17.46 10.19
CA GLY A 112 10.78 -18.76 10.71
C GLY A 112 9.61 -19.70 11.00
N GLU A 113 9.58 -20.26 12.21
CA GLU A 113 8.58 -21.23 12.69
C GLU A 113 7.49 -20.59 13.57
N ALA A 114 7.37 -19.26 13.59
CA ALA A 114 6.29 -18.61 14.34
C ALA A 114 4.89 -19.13 13.93
N GLU A 115 3.88 -18.98 14.78
CA GLU A 115 2.56 -19.50 14.45
C GLU A 115 2.00 -18.84 13.17
N ALA A 116 1.23 -19.61 12.39
CA ALA A 116 0.51 -19.05 11.26
C ALA A 116 -0.46 -17.96 11.76
N PRO A 117 -0.72 -16.91 10.96
CA PRO A 117 -1.67 -15.89 11.36
C PRO A 117 -3.05 -16.54 11.50
N ASP A 118 -3.73 -16.32 12.63
CA ASP A 118 -5.14 -16.67 12.79
C ASP A 118 -6.00 -15.47 12.38
N THR A 119 -6.46 -15.48 11.13
CA THR A 119 -7.41 -14.49 10.58
C THR A 119 -8.87 -14.95 10.69
N THR A 120 -9.11 -16.10 11.31
CA THR A 120 -10.45 -16.63 11.62
C THR A 120 -10.86 -16.38 13.08
N GLY A 121 -9.89 -16.07 13.93
CA GLY A 121 -10.08 -15.76 15.34
C GLY A 121 -10.79 -14.43 15.59
N ALA A 122 -10.98 -14.13 16.88
CA ALA A 122 -11.58 -12.87 17.30
C ALA A 122 -10.70 -11.68 16.90
N LEU A 123 -11.32 -10.54 16.59
CA LEU A 123 -10.60 -9.29 16.38
C LEU A 123 -10.02 -8.84 17.73
N THR A 124 -8.69 -8.80 17.82
CA THR A 124 -7.98 -8.40 19.03
C THR A 124 -7.31 -7.04 18.85
N GLY A 125 -7.29 -6.24 19.90
CA GLY A 125 -6.64 -4.95 19.89
C GLY A 125 -7.03 -4.08 21.08
N GLU A 126 -6.29 -3.01 21.26
CA GLU A 126 -6.54 -1.98 22.28
C GLU A 126 -7.51 -0.93 21.73
N PRO A 127 -8.68 -0.70 22.38
CA PRO A 127 -9.53 0.44 22.04
C PRO A 127 -8.77 1.75 22.24
N VAL A 128 -8.84 2.64 21.25
CA VAL A 128 -8.18 3.95 21.29
C VAL A 128 -9.21 5.07 21.14
N ASP A 129 -9.10 6.09 21.96
CA ASP A 129 -9.93 7.28 21.89
C ASP A 129 -9.33 8.36 20.99
N GLY A 130 -10.08 9.44 20.76
CA GLY A 130 -9.61 10.54 19.92
C GLY A 130 -8.31 11.19 20.41
N ALA A 131 -8.08 11.26 21.72
CA ALA A 131 -6.83 11.81 22.27
C ALA A 131 -5.63 10.89 22.03
N ALA A 132 -5.82 9.56 22.12
CA ALA A 132 -4.80 8.59 21.76
C ALA A 132 -4.47 8.65 20.27
N ILE A 133 -5.49 8.74 19.41
CA ILE A 133 -5.31 8.88 17.95
C ILE A 133 -4.57 10.19 17.64
N ALA A 134 -4.95 11.30 18.26
CA ALA A 134 -4.26 12.59 18.14
C ALA A 134 -2.75 12.45 18.43
N ARG A 135 -2.39 11.81 19.54
CA ARG A 135 -1.00 11.54 19.91
C ARG A 135 -0.26 10.71 18.87
N ILE A 136 -0.92 9.68 18.31
CA ILE A 136 -0.36 8.86 17.22
C ILE A 136 -0.06 9.75 16.02
N LEU A 137 -1.04 10.52 15.55
CA LEU A 137 -0.93 11.36 14.36
C LEU A 137 0.16 12.42 14.50
N THR A 138 0.23 13.12 15.65
CA THR A 138 1.29 14.10 15.90
C THR A 138 2.68 13.50 16.04
N GLY A 139 2.75 12.20 16.38
CA GLY A 139 4.00 11.48 16.61
C GLY A 139 4.61 10.84 15.37
N LEU A 140 3.94 10.88 14.20
CA LEU A 140 4.34 10.09 13.02
C LEU A 140 5.74 10.44 12.48
N GLY A 141 6.18 11.69 12.61
CA GLY A 141 7.53 12.10 12.22
C GLY A 141 8.66 11.49 13.06
N GLN A 142 8.37 11.07 14.29
CA GLN A 142 9.32 10.38 15.18
C GLN A 142 9.07 8.87 15.25
N ALA A 143 7.80 8.47 15.18
CA ALA A 143 7.34 7.10 15.22
C ALA A 143 6.49 6.79 13.97
N PRO A 144 7.15 6.52 12.82
CA PRO A 144 6.47 6.20 11.57
C PRO A 144 5.44 5.09 11.75
N LEU A 145 4.30 5.24 11.05
CA LEU A 145 3.19 4.29 11.12
C LEU A 145 2.54 4.17 12.52
N GLY A 146 2.97 4.95 13.50
CA GLY A 146 2.51 4.90 14.89
C GLY A 146 3.16 3.78 15.71
N LEU A 147 4.30 3.23 15.26
CA LEU A 147 4.90 2.02 15.83
C LEU A 147 5.75 2.29 17.09
N ALA A 148 5.66 1.37 18.06
CA ALA A 148 6.60 1.27 19.19
C ALA A 148 7.41 -0.03 19.19
N ARG A 149 8.57 -0.02 19.86
CA ARG A 149 9.56 -1.12 19.84
C ARG A 149 9.00 -2.44 20.37
N ASP A 150 8.18 -2.38 21.42
CA ASP A 150 7.57 -3.53 22.08
C ASP A 150 6.07 -3.68 21.75
N ASP A 151 5.59 -2.98 20.72
CA ASP A 151 4.17 -3.00 20.33
C ASP A 151 3.79 -4.34 19.68
N ALA A 152 2.55 -4.80 19.82
CA ALA A 152 2.00 -5.93 19.06
C ALA A 152 1.48 -5.49 17.68
N PHE A 153 1.34 -4.17 17.47
CA PHE A 153 0.87 -3.57 16.23
C PHE A 153 1.94 -3.61 15.13
N ARG A 154 1.64 -4.25 14.00
CA ARG A 154 2.57 -4.52 12.88
C ARG A 154 1.94 -4.19 11.52
N ILE A 155 2.12 -2.97 11.03
CA ILE A 155 1.57 -2.51 9.74
C ILE A 155 2.67 -2.13 8.75
N SER A 156 2.40 -2.31 7.46
CA SER A 156 3.20 -1.76 6.35
C SER A 156 2.30 -1.09 5.32
N LEU A 157 2.54 0.20 5.06
CA LEU A 157 1.81 1.01 4.09
C LEU A 157 2.79 1.70 3.14
N ALA A 158 2.48 1.71 1.84
CA ALA A 158 3.29 2.35 0.82
C ALA A 158 3.04 3.87 0.72
N GLY A 159 3.90 4.54 -0.04
CA GLY A 159 3.85 5.99 -0.30
C GLY A 159 4.82 6.79 0.57
N ALA A 160 4.88 8.10 0.30
CA ALA A 160 5.84 9.00 0.94
C ALA A 160 5.25 9.78 2.14
N GLN A 161 3.94 10.02 2.16
CA GLN A 161 3.25 10.73 3.23
C GLN A 161 3.20 9.89 4.52
N GLU A 162 3.45 10.55 5.65
CA GLU A 162 3.22 10.00 6.98
C GLU A 162 1.75 9.63 7.17
N LYS A 163 1.49 8.38 7.57
CA LYS A 163 0.14 7.85 7.76
C LYS A 163 0.17 6.73 8.79
N THR A 164 -0.98 6.37 9.34
CA THR A 164 -1.17 5.14 10.12
C THR A 164 -2.42 4.42 9.63
N ALA A 165 -2.72 3.24 10.18
CA ALA A 165 -3.98 2.55 9.92
C ALA A 165 -4.55 2.00 11.21
N LEU A 166 -5.87 1.98 11.35
CA LEU A 166 -6.57 1.47 12.53
C LEU A 166 -7.74 0.58 12.13
N LEU A 167 -8.19 -0.24 13.07
CA LEU A 167 -9.45 -0.97 12.95
C LEU A 167 -10.58 -0.06 13.46
N TYR A 168 -11.62 0.14 12.65
CA TYR A 168 -12.88 0.71 13.09
C TYR A 168 -13.92 -0.40 13.09
N HIS A 169 -14.45 -0.73 14.26
CA HIS A 169 -15.41 -1.82 14.42
C HIS A 169 -16.42 -1.47 15.51
N GLN A 170 -17.71 -1.68 15.22
CA GLN A 170 -18.82 -1.42 16.15
C GLN A 170 -18.78 -0.01 16.78
N GLY A 171 -18.47 0.99 15.95
CA GLY A 171 -18.45 2.39 16.38
C GLY A 171 -17.22 2.80 17.19
N ARG A 172 -16.17 1.96 17.23
CA ARG A 172 -14.96 2.21 18.03
C ARG A 172 -13.70 2.07 17.19
N TRP A 173 -12.75 2.96 17.45
CA TRP A 173 -11.38 2.85 16.97
C TRP A 173 -10.58 1.88 17.85
N ILE A 174 -9.84 0.99 17.20
CA ILE A 174 -9.06 -0.08 17.82
C ILE A 174 -7.68 -0.09 17.16
N ARG A 175 -6.63 -0.09 17.96
CA ARG A 175 -5.27 -0.45 17.53
C ARG A 175 -5.17 -1.98 17.54
N PRO A 176 -5.05 -2.62 16.37
CA PRO A 176 -5.09 -4.08 16.30
C PRO A 176 -3.81 -4.73 16.80
N ASP A 177 -3.95 -5.94 17.34
CA ASP A 177 -2.82 -6.79 17.74
C ASP A 177 -2.58 -7.92 16.73
N GLY A 178 -1.31 -8.28 16.54
CA GLY A 178 -0.91 -9.45 15.76
C GLY A 178 -1.43 -9.42 14.32
N ALA A 179 -2.19 -10.45 13.94
CA ALA A 179 -2.73 -10.60 12.59
C ALA A 179 -4.10 -9.92 12.36
N THR A 180 -4.64 -9.20 13.35
CA THR A 180 -5.92 -8.49 13.20
C THR A 180 -5.78 -7.39 12.14
N PRO A 181 -6.62 -7.37 11.09
CA PRO A 181 -6.50 -6.38 10.02
C PRO A 181 -6.94 -4.99 10.47
N THR A 182 -6.22 -3.96 10.02
CA THR A 182 -6.76 -2.59 9.99
C THR A 182 -7.83 -2.46 8.91
N THR A 183 -8.69 -1.44 9.03
CA THR A 183 -9.80 -1.16 8.09
C THR A 183 -9.75 0.24 7.50
N HIS A 184 -9.04 1.16 8.14
CA HIS A 184 -8.95 2.54 7.69
C HIS A 184 -7.50 3.00 7.74
N ILE A 185 -7.14 3.82 6.77
CA ILE A 185 -5.88 4.58 6.75
C ILE A 185 -6.20 5.99 7.23
N LEU A 186 -5.43 6.47 8.20
CA LEU A 186 -5.55 7.84 8.72
C LEU A 186 -4.36 8.64 8.22
N LYS A 187 -4.64 9.72 7.49
CA LYS A 187 -3.64 10.63 6.95
C LYS A 187 -3.76 11.99 7.65
N PRO A 188 -2.75 12.41 8.44
CA PRO A 188 -2.71 13.78 8.94
C PRO A 188 -2.38 14.76 7.82
N ARG A 189 -2.49 16.05 8.13
CA ARG A 189 -1.96 17.12 7.28
C ARG A 189 -0.45 16.96 7.12
N ILE A 190 0.03 17.07 5.89
CA ILE A 190 1.45 16.97 5.51
C ILE A 190 2.26 18.14 6.10
N GLY A 191 1.68 19.34 6.15
CA GLY A 191 2.39 20.56 6.54
C GLY A 191 3.29 21.08 5.41
N SER A 192 4.40 21.72 5.77
CA SER A 192 5.32 22.30 4.78
C SER A 192 6.37 21.31 4.30
N LEU A 193 6.55 21.22 2.98
CA LEU A 193 7.59 20.42 2.36
C LEU A 193 8.92 21.17 2.23
N PRO A 194 10.06 20.46 2.15
CA PRO A 194 11.32 21.05 1.70
C PRO A 194 11.13 21.72 0.33
N GLY A 195 11.54 22.99 0.20
CA GLY A 195 11.29 23.79 -1.01
C GLY A 195 10.18 24.83 -0.88
N GLY A 196 9.54 24.95 0.29
CA GLY A 196 8.63 26.05 0.60
C GLY A 196 7.18 25.86 0.13
N ILE A 197 6.84 24.65 -0.33
CA ILE A 197 5.46 24.29 -0.68
C ILE A 197 4.68 24.00 0.60
N ASP A 198 3.56 24.68 0.79
CA ASP A 198 2.68 24.48 1.93
C ASP A 198 1.53 23.51 1.55
N LEU A 199 1.51 22.36 2.23
CA LEU A 199 0.45 21.36 2.12
C LEU A 199 -0.29 21.19 3.45
N SER A 200 -0.42 22.27 4.22
CA SER A 200 -1.17 22.28 5.48
C SER A 200 -2.66 21.95 5.29
N ASP A 201 -3.22 22.18 4.10
CA ASP A 201 -4.61 21.81 3.76
C ASP A 201 -4.71 20.48 3.00
N SER A 202 -3.70 19.61 3.11
CA SER A 202 -3.66 18.33 2.37
C SER A 202 -4.83 17.39 2.68
N VAL A 203 -5.39 17.44 3.90
CA VAL A 203 -6.57 16.65 4.28
C VAL A 203 -7.80 17.09 3.50
N GLU A 204 -8.07 18.39 3.47
CA GLU A 204 -9.18 18.99 2.75
C GLU A 204 -8.99 18.87 1.23
N ASN A 205 -7.76 19.05 0.75
CA ASN A 205 -7.38 18.91 -0.64
C ASN A 205 -7.68 17.49 -1.16
N GLU A 206 -7.17 16.46 -0.49
CA GLU A 206 -7.40 15.08 -0.90
C GLU A 206 -8.87 14.71 -0.81
N PHE A 207 -9.57 15.11 0.27
CA PHE A 207 -11.00 14.87 0.40
C PHE A 207 -11.77 15.48 -0.78
N LEU A 208 -11.53 16.75 -1.10
CA LEU A 208 -12.19 17.43 -2.22
C LEU A 208 -11.88 16.73 -3.54
N CYS A 209 -10.63 16.36 -3.80
CA CYS A 209 -10.23 15.67 -5.03
C CYS A 209 -10.93 14.32 -5.19
N LEU A 210 -11.04 13.52 -4.12
CA LEU A 210 -11.79 12.26 -4.13
C LEU A 210 -13.28 12.51 -4.43
N ARG A 211 -13.89 13.54 -3.82
CA ARG A 211 -15.28 13.91 -4.08
C ARG A 211 -15.51 14.39 -5.52
N LEU A 212 -14.56 15.15 -6.09
CA LEU A 212 -14.62 15.59 -7.48
C LEU A 212 -14.51 14.41 -8.44
N ALA A 213 -13.53 13.52 -8.25
CA ALA A 213 -13.39 12.31 -9.06
C ALA A 213 -14.65 11.43 -9.01
N ALA A 214 -15.24 11.25 -7.83
CA ALA A 214 -16.53 10.57 -7.68
C ALA A 214 -17.67 11.28 -8.43
N GLY A 215 -17.68 12.62 -8.44
CA GLY A 215 -18.64 13.44 -9.21
C GLY A 215 -18.53 13.25 -10.73
N PHE A 216 -17.36 12.87 -11.23
CA PHE A 216 -17.13 12.46 -12.62
C PHE A 216 -17.46 10.98 -12.89
N GLY A 217 -18.02 10.26 -11.91
CA GLY A 217 -18.42 8.86 -12.04
C GLY A 217 -17.29 7.85 -11.83
N LEU A 218 -16.11 8.29 -11.38
CA LEU A 218 -14.99 7.39 -11.08
C LEU A 218 -15.20 6.70 -9.72
N PRO A 219 -14.94 5.39 -9.60
CA PRO A 219 -14.87 4.73 -8.30
C PRO A 219 -13.67 5.27 -7.51
N VAL A 220 -13.91 5.75 -6.30
CA VAL A 220 -12.87 6.24 -5.38
C VAL A 220 -12.96 5.54 -4.04
N ALA A 221 -11.86 5.51 -3.29
CA ALA A 221 -11.87 5.08 -1.91
C ALA A 221 -12.84 5.96 -1.09
N ALA A 222 -13.68 5.34 -0.27
CA ALA A 222 -14.56 6.07 0.63
C ALA A 222 -13.71 6.79 1.69
N ALA A 223 -13.99 8.07 1.91
CA ALA A 223 -13.24 8.87 2.87
C ALA A 223 -14.11 9.94 3.52
N HIS A 224 -13.75 10.34 4.73
CA HIS A 224 -14.28 11.49 5.45
C HIS A 224 -13.18 12.18 6.25
N ILE A 225 -13.45 13.42 6.67
CA ILE A 225 -12.57 14.16 7.57
C ILE A 225 -13.10 13.95 8.99
N GLU A 226 -12.21 13.59 9.92
CA GLU A 226 -12.52 13.43 11.34
C GLU A 226 -11.52 14.24 12.17
N ASP A 227 -12.03 14.92 13.19
CA ASP A 227 -11.21 15.62 14.17
C ASP A 227 -10.93 14.70 15.36
N PHE A 228 -9.65 14.45 15.61
CA PHE A 228 -9.19 13.69 16.76
C PHE A 228 -8.58 14.65 17.78
N ALA A 229 -9.40 15.14 18.72
CA ALA A 229 -8.98 16.04 19.80
C ALA A 229 -8.20 17.27 19.29
N GLY A 230 -8.71 17.93 18.24
CA GLY A 230 -8.11 19.10 17.60
C GLY A 230 -7.12 18.78 16.47
N ILE A 231 -6.91 17.50 16.14
CA ILE A 231 -6.05 17.07 15.04
C ILE A 231 -6.93 16.52 13.91
N PRO A 232 -7.17 17.30 12.84
CA PRO A 232 -7.92 16.82 11.69
C PRO A 232 -7.11 15.78 10.90
N ALA A 233 -7.77 14.70 10.50
CA ALA A 233 -7.20 13.67 9.64
C ALA A 233 -8.18 13.27 8.54
N LEU A 234 -7.65 12.89 7.38
CA LEU A 234 -8.42 12.18 6.38
C LEU A 234 -8.49 10.70 6.79
N VAL A 235 -9.71 10.21 6.99
CA VAL A 235 -10.00 8.81 7.28
C VAL A 235 -10.43 8.15 5.98
N VAL A 236 -9.63 7.23 5.46
CA VAL A 236 -9.87 6.52 4.21
C VAL A 236 -10.19 5.05 4.49
N GLU A 237 -11.38 4.59 4.09
CA GLU A 237 -11.76 3.18 4.18
C GLU A 237 -10.92 2.34 3.22
N ARG A 238 -10.32 1.28 3.75
CA ARG A 238 -9.49 0.36 2.99
C ARG A 238 -10.33 -0.55 2.12
N PHE A 239 -10.25 -0.35 0.81
CA PHE A 239 -10.92 -1.20 -0.18
C PHE A 239 -10.27 -2.58 -0.35
N ASP A 240 -9.08 -2.82 0.21
CA ASP A 240 -8.45 -4.14 0.31
C ASP A 240 -8.87 -4.92 1.57
N ARG A 241 -9.96 -4.49 2.22
CA ARG A 241 -10.55 -5.13 3.39
C ARG A 241 -12.04 -5.32 3.15
N ARG A 242 -12.58 -6.48 3.57
CA ARG A 242 -13.99 -6.79 3.37
C ARG A 242 -14.58 -7.59 4.51
N TRP A 243 -15.65 -7.07 5.10
CA TRP A 243 -16.50 -7.82 6.01
C TRP A 243 -17.32 -8.87 5.25
N THR A 244 -17.30 -10.09 5.77
CA THR A 244 -18.13 -11.19 5.29
C THR A 244 -19.48 -11.19 6.00
N ARG A 245 -20.47 -11.90 5.44
CA ARG A 245 -21.81 -11.99 6.03
C ARG A 245 -21.81 -12.64 7.41
N ASP A 246 -20.84 -13.51 7.67
CA ASP A 246 -20.60 -14.19 8.94
C ASP A 246 -19.67 -13.39 9.89
N GLY A 247 -19.37 -12.13 9.58
CA GLY A 247 -18.69 -11.21 10.49
C GLY A 247 -17.17 -11.30 10.52
N ARG A 248 -16.54 -12.13 9.67
CA ARG A 248 -15.07 -12.15 9.51
C ARG A 248 -14.61 -10.98 8.65
N LEU A 249 -13.46 -10.40 8.99
CA LEU A 249 -12.79 -9.37 8.21
C LEU A 249 -11.71 -10.00 7.32
N LEU A 250 -11.95 -10.08 6.02
CA LEU A 250 -11.00 -10.64 5.04
C LEU A 250 -10.13 -9.54 4.44
N ARG A 251 -8.87 -9.90 4.16
CA ARG A 251 -8.01 -9.11 3.27
C ARG A 251 -8.24 -9.51 1.82
N LEU A 252 -8.33 -8.53 0.94
CA LEU A 252 -8.45 -8.73 -0.50
C LEU A 252 -7.08 -8.58 -1.16
N PRO A 253 -6.65 -9.54 -2.01
CA PRO A 253 -5.40 -9.42 -2.75
C PRO A 253 -5.42 -8.19 -3.65
N GLN A 254 -4.37 -7.37 -3.52
CA GLN A 254 -4.18 -6.14 -4.29
C GLN A 254 -2.69 -5.92 -4.52
N GLU A 255 -2.36 -5.32 -5.65
CA GLU A 255 -1.04 -4.74 -5.93
C GLU A 255 -1.15 -3.44 -6.74
N ASP A 256 -0.12 -2.60 -6.71
CA ASP A 256 -0.04 -1.41 -7.56
C ASP A 256 0.52 -1.71 -8.97
N CYS A 257 0.38 -0.77 -9.92
CA CYS A 257 0.85 -0.98 -11.29
C CYS A 257 2.38 -1.11 -11.39
N CYS A 258 3.16 -0.56 -10.45
CA CYS A 258 4.61 -0.80 -10.42
C CYS A 258 4.90 -2.27 -10.07
N GLN A 259 4.21 -2.85 -9.09
CA GLN A 259 4.32 -4.27 -8.76
C GLN A 259 3.91 -5.15 -9.94
N ALA A 260 2.76 -4.87 -10.56
CA ALA A 260 2.25 -5.63 -11.70
C ALA A 260 3.22 -5.60 -12.90
N LEU A 261 3.90 -4.47 -13.12
CA LEU A 261 4.87 -4.27 -14.21
C LEU A 261 6.33 -4.59 -13.83
N SER A 262 6.57 -5.16 -12.64
CA SER A 262 7.92 -5.48 -12.14
C SER A 262 8.86 -4.26 -12.02
N VAL A 263 8.32 -3.08 -11.73
CA VAL A 263 9.08 -1.82 -11.59
C VAL A 263 9.38 -1.52 -10.12
N PRO A 264 10.64 -1.20 -9.77
CA PRO A 264 10.99 -0.81 -8.40
C PRO A 264 10.37 0.55 -8.00
N PRO A 265 10.11 0.78 -6.70
CA PRO A 265 9.40 1.99 -6.22
C PRO A 265 10.08 3.32 -6.60
N VAL A 266 11.42 3.31 -6.75
CA VAL A 266 12.20 4.50 -7.13
C VAL A 266 11.92 4.98 -8.55
N LEU A 267 11.42 4.10 -9.43
CA LEU A 267 11.08 4.41 -10.82
C LEU A 267 9.56 4.52 -11.00
N LYS A 268 8.83 5.05 -10.02
CA LYS A 268 7.37 5.17 -10.10
C LYS A 268 6.89 6.23 -11.09
N TYR A 269 7.71 7.25 -11.36
CA TYR A 269 7.41 8.33 -12.31
C TYR A 269 7.92 7.98 -13.71
N GLN A 270 7.14 8.33 -14.74
CA GLN A 270 7.55 8.14 -16.13
C GLN A 270 8.82 8.95 -16.47
N ALA A 271 8.96 10.16 -15.92
CA ALA A 271 10.13 11.00 -16.13
C ALA A 271 11.44 10.35 -15.67
N ASP A 272 11.37 9.44 -14.69
CA ASP A 272 12.52 8.69 -14.16
C ASP A 272 12.71 7.33 -14.86
N GLY A 273 11.93 7.04 -15.91
CA GLY A 273 11.95 5.76 -16.62
C GLY A 273 10.93 4.73 -16.11
N GLY A 274 9.95 5.19 -15.31
CA GLY A 274 8.81 4.41 -14.86
C GLY A 274 7.71 4.21 -15.91
N PRO A 275 6.62 3.49 -15.54
CA PRO A 275 5.50 3.26 -16.43
C PRO A 275 4.78 4.54 -16.82
N GLY A 276 4.50 4.68 -18.12
CA GLY A 276 3.61 5.70 -18.65
C GLY A 276 2.19 5.19 -18.88
N MET A 277 1.35 6.06 -19.43
CA MET A 277 -0.05 5.77 -19.72
C MET A 277 -0.22 4.54 -20.65
N THR A 278 0.65 4.41 -21.66
CA THR A 278 0.63 3.29 -22.61
C THR A 278 0.91 1.93 -21.95
N ASP A 279 1.82 1.89 -20.97
CA ASP A 279 2.18 0.66 -20.26
C ASP A 279 0.99 0.20 -19.39
N VAL A 280 0.39 1.14 -18.65
CA VAL A 280 -0.80 0.87 -17.83
C VAL A 280 -1.98 0.45 -18.71
N LEU A 281 -2.24 1.15 -19.82
CA LEU A 281 -3.30 0.75 -20.76
C LEU A 281 -3.07 -0.63 -21.38
N THR A 282 -1.81 -1.01 -21.61
CA THR A 282 -1.45 -2.34 -22.12
C THR A 282 -1.68 -3.42 -21.06
N LEU A 283 -1.30 -3.15 -19.81
CA LEU A 283 -1.62 -4.01 -18.66
C LEU A 283 -3.14 -4.21 -18.55
N LEU A 284 -3.93 -3.14 -18.60
CA LEU A 284 -5.39 -3.22 -18.45
C LEU A 284 -6.11 -3.96 -19.59
N ARG A 285 -5.45 -4.25 -20.72
CA ARG A 285 -6.03 -5.12 -21.78
C ARG A 285 -6.29 -6.54 -21.29
N GLY A 286 -5.55 -7.01 -20.30
CA GLY A 286 -5.72 -8.35 -19.73
C GLY A 286 -6.61 -8.40 -18.48
N SER A 287 -7.24 -7.28 -18.08
CA SER A 287 -8.22 -7.24 -16.99
C SER A 287 -9.43 -8.13 -17.32
N ASP A 288 -10.19 -8.54 -16.31
CA ASP A 288 -11.48 -9.21 -16.47
C ASP A 288 -12.52 -8.31 -17.17
N THR A 289 -12.36 -6.99 -17.04
CA THR A 289 -13.23 -5.97 -17.66
C THR A 289 -12.39 -4.91 -18.40
N PRO A 290 -11.70 -5.26 -19.50
CA PRO A 290 -10.70 -4.39 -20.13
C PRO A 290 -11.23 -3.02 -20.55
N ALA A 291 -12.38 -2.99 -21.22
CA ALA A 291 -12.95 -1.74 -21.74
C ALA A 291 -13.34 -0.79 -20.60
N GLU A 292 -13.94 -1.32 -19.54
CA GLU A 292 -14.34 -0.54 -18.35
C GLU A 292 -13.13 -0.01 -17.59
N ASP A 293 -12.10 -0.83 -17.40
CA ASP A 293 -10.89 -0.41 -16.68
C ASP A 293 -10.06 0.59 -17.48
N GLN A 294 -9.93 0.41 -18.80
CA GLN A 294 -9.27 1.38 -19.67
C GLN A 294 -10.01 2.71 -19.71
N ASP A 295 -11.35 2.68 -19.78
CA ASP A 295 -12.18 3.88 -19.73
C ASP A 295 -12.04 4.63 -18.40
N ARG A 296 -12.08 3.90 -17.28
CA ARG A 296 -11.82 4.47 -15.94
C ARG A 296 -10.45 5.12 -15.85
N PHE A 297 -9.41 4.43 -16.30
CA PHE A 297 -8.06 4.95 -16.25
C PHE A 297 -7.90 6.22 -17.10
N LEU A 298 -8.37 6.22 -18.34
CA LEU A 298 -8.33 7.41 -19.21
C LEU A 298 -9.13 8.56 -18.63
N THR A 299 -10.34 8.29 -18.13
CA THR A 299 -11.18 9.30 -17.46
C THR A 299 -10.49 9.88 -16.24
N ALA A 300 -9.82 9.05 -15.42
CA ALA A 300 -9.02 9.51 -14.28
C ALA A 300 -7.89 10.44 -14.71
N GLN A 301 -7.19 10.13 -15.81
CA GLN A 301 -6.11 10.98 -16.32
C GLN A 301 -6.61 12.32 -16.84
N LEU A 302 -7.78 12.37 -17.48
CA LEU A 302 -8.45 13.61 -17.86
C LEU A 302 -8.85 14.44 -16.62
N VAL A 303 -9.42 13.81 -15.60
CA VAL A 303 -9.78 14.48 -14.35
C VAL A 303 -8.53 15.03 -13.65
N PHE A 304 -7.44 14.26 -13.58
CA PHE A 304 -6.18 14.69 -12.97
C PHE A 304 -5.61 15.90 -13.70
N TRP A 305 -5.67 15.93 -15.03
CA TRP A 305 -5.29 17.10 -15.81
C TRP A 305 -6.19 18.31 -15.51
N LEU A 306 -7.52 18.14 -15.48
CA LEU A 306 -8.48 19.21 -15.22
C LEU A 306 -8.28 19.87 -13.84
N ILE A 307 -8.00 19.07 -12.82
CA ILE A 307 -7.83 19.56 -11.45
C ILE A 307 -6.39 19.91 -11.12
N GLY A 308 -5.42 19.69 -12.03
CA GLY A 308 -4.00 19.91 -11.74
C GLY A 308 -3.41 18.96 -10.71
N ALA A 309 -3.81 17.67 -10.75
CA ALA A 309 -3.23 16.61 -9.93
C ALA A 309 -1.95 16.09 -10.59
N THR A 310 -0.81 16.57 -10.09
CA THR A 310 0.51 16.34 -10.70
C THR A 310 1.18 15.03 -10.27
N ASP A 311 0.70 14.40 -9.20
CA ASP A 311 1.36 13.24 -8.57
C ASP A 311 0.70 11.89 -8.90
N GLY A 312 -0.10 11.82 -9.98
CA GLY A 312 -0.80 10.60 -10.41
C GLY A 312 0.12 9.57 -11.08
N HIS A 313 1.12 9.06 -10.38
CA HIS A 313 2.12 8.12 -10.89
C HIS A 313 1.67 6.65 -10.80
N ALA A 314 2.46 5.70 -11.32
CA ALA A 314 2.03 4.31 -11.47
C ALA A 314 1.63 3.60 -10.15
N LYS A 315 2.20 3.99 -9.00
CA LYS A 315 1.79 3.45 -7.69
C LYS A 315 0.43 3.95 -7.18
N ASN A 316 -0.19 4.96 -7.79
CA ASN A 316 -1.53 5.46 -7.42
C ASN A 316 -2.66 4.70 -8.12
N PHE A 317 -2.31 3.73 -8.97
CA PHE A 317 -3.26 2.84 -9.62
C PHE A 317 -2.97 1.42 -9.14
N SER A 318 -4.01 0.75 -8.65
CA SER A 318 -3.92 -0.62 -8.14
C SER A 318 -4.89 -1.55 -8.85
N LEU A 319 -4.60 -2.84 -8.74
CA LEU A 319 -5.39 -3.94 -9.26
C LEU A 319 -5.79 -4.87 -8.10
N PHE A 320 -7.05 -5.28 -8.07
CA PHE A 320 -7.46 -6.45 -7.29
C PHE A 320 -7.00 -7.70 -8.03
N LEU A 321 -6.48 -8.68 -7.29
CA LEU A 321 -6.08 -9.98 -7.83
C LEU A 321 -7.10 -11.06 -7.47
N GLY A 322 -7.40 -11.91 -8.44
CA GLY A 322 -8.33 -13.03 -8.34
C GLY A 322 -7.69 -14.37 -8.73
N PRO A 323 -8.38 -15.48 -8.43
CA PRO A 323 -7.96 -16.82 -8.84
C PRO A 323 -7.63 -16.93 -10.33
N GLY A 324 -6.67 -17.79 -10.68
CA GLY A 324 -6.30 -18.03 -12.08
C GLY A 324 -5.59 -16.85 -12.76
N GLY A 325 -5.18 -15.83 -11.99
CA GLY A 325 -4.58 -14.63 -12.53
C GLY A 325 -5.60 -13.62 -13.08
N SER A 326 -6.87 -13.74 -12.70
CA SER A 326 -7.88 -12.70 -12.93
C SER A 326 -7.50 -11.41 -12.19
N TYR A 327 -7.81 -10.26 -12.76
CA TYR A 327 -7.62 -8.97 -12.11
C TYR A 327 -8.52 -7.90 -12.68
N ARG A 328 -8.71 -6.83 -11.90
CA ARG A 328 -9.42 -5.61 -12.32
C ARG A 328 -8.94 -4.40 -11.53
N MET A 329 -9.18 -3.20 -12.03
CA MET A 329 -8.82 -1.98 -11.30
C MET A 329 -9.53 -1.86 -9.96
N THR A 330 -8.79 -1.32 -8.98
CA THR A 330 -9.36 -0.87 -7.70
C THR A 330 -9.98 0.52 -7.86
N PRO A 331 -10.74 1.00 -6.86
CA PRO A 331 -11.05 2.42 -6.74
C PRO A 331 -9.77 3.28 -6.73
N LEU A 332 -9.90 4.53 -7.17
CA LEU A 332 -8.83 5.52 -7.11
C LEU A 332 -8.62 6.01 -5.67
N TYR A 333 -7.39 6.40 -5.35
CA TYR A 333 -6.98 6.87 -4.03
C TYR A 333 -5.83 7.86 -4.18
N ASP A 334 -5.54 8.63 -3.12
CA ASP A 334 -4.33 9.46 -3.04
C ASP A 334 -4.23 10.47 -4.20
N ILE A 335 -5.31 11.26 -4.34
CA ILE A 335 -5.46 12.29 -5.37
C ILE A 335 -5.30 13.65 -4.70
N LEU A 336 -4.28 14.42 -5.08
CA LEU A 336 -4.09 15.78 -4.60
C LEU A 336 -3.87 16.73 -5.77
N THR A 337 -4.44 17.93 -5.68
CA THR A 337 -4.18 19.01 -6.63
C THR A 337 -3.04 19.91 -6.15
N ALA A 338 -2.21 20.37 -7.09
CA ALA A 338 -1.22 21.42 -6.87
C ALA A 338 -1.80 22.86 -6.99
N GLN A 339 -3.10 22.99 -7.29
CA GLN A 339 -3.76 24.27 -7.52
C GLN A 339 -3.65 25.27 -6.35
N PRO A 340 -3.75 24.87 -5.06
CA PRO A 340 -3.55 25.80 -3.95
C PRO A 340 -2.12 26.40 -3.92
N ALA A 341 -1.10 25.57 -4.21
CA ALA A 341 0.28 26.04 -4.27
C ALA A 341 0.50 27.03 -5.43
N LEU A 342 -0.15 26.81 -6.57
CA LEU A 342 -0.15 27.76 -7.69
C LEU A 342 -0.80 29.10 -7.30
N GLN A 343 -1.96 29.05 -6.63
CA GLN A 343 -2.67 30.27 -6.18
C GLN A 343 -1.89 31.06 -5.14
N ALA A 344 -1.16 30.36 -4.26
CA ALA A 344 -0.26 30.97 -3.29
C ALA A 344 1.06 31.47 -3.90
N GLY A 345 1.29 31.27 -5.21
CA GLY A 345 2.53 31.67 -5.88
C GLY A 345 3.76 30.85 -5.48
N GLN A 346 3.57 29.68 -4.88
CA GLN A 346 4.65 28.78 -4.47
C GLN A 346 5.22 27.97 -5.65
N ILE A 347 4.41 27.80 -6.69
CA ILE A 347 4.79 27.19 -7.96
C ILE A 347 4.24 28.01 -9.12
N GLU A 348 4.89 27.91 -10.28
CA GLU A 348 4.42 28.46 -11.54
C GLU A 348 3.63 27.39 -12.32
N HIS A 349 2.68 27.82 -13.15
CA HIS A 349 1.86 26.91 -13.95
C HIS A 349 2.69 25.95 -14.82
N ARG A 350 3.84 26.38 -15.35
CA ARG A 350 4.75 25.52 -16.14
C ARG A 350 5.36 24.36 -15.35
N GLN A 351 5.33 24.41 -14.02
CA GLN A 351 5.80 23.35 -13.14
C GLN A 351 4.71 22.31 -12.87
N MET A 352 3.44 22.60 -13.21
CA MET A 352 2.34 21.64 -13.12
C MET A 352 2.38 20.69 -14.31
N THR A 353 3.08 19.58 -14.12
CA THR A 353 3.21 18.51 -15.14
C THR A 353 2.48 17.26 -14.67
N MET A 354 1.90 16.52 -15.62
CA MET A 354 1.30 15.23 -15.35
C MET A 354 2.40 14.19 -15.12
N ALA A 355 2.23 13.31 -14.13
CA ALA A 355 3.16 12.21 -13.87
C ALA A 355 3.25 11.19 -15.02
N MET A 356 2.20 11.10 -15.85
CA MET A 356 2.18 10.31 -17.09
C MET A 356 1.81 11.20 -18.28
N SER A 357 2.59 11.15 -19.34
CA SER A 357 2.41 11.98 -20.53
C SER A 357 1.26 11.49 -21.43
N VAL A 358 0.62 12.43 -22.13
CA VAL A 358 -0.34 12.16 -23.21
C VAL A 358 0.32 12.50 -24.53
N GLY A 359 0.34 11.55 -25.47
CA GLY A 359 0.99 11.73 -26.78
C GLY A 359 2.45 11.26 -26.82
N ARG A 360 3.16 11.66 -27.87
CA ARG A 360 4.58 11.33 -28.09
C ARG A 360 5.49 12.40 -27.51
#